data_AF-A0A1G8ANH3-F1
#
_entry.id   AF-A0A1G8ANH3-F1
#
_cell.length_a   1.000
_cell.length_b   1.000
_cell.length_c   1.000
_cell.angle_alpha   90.00
_cell.angle_beta   90.00
_cell.angle_gamma   90.00
#
_symmetry.space_group_name_H-M   'P 1'
#
loop_
_entity.id
_entity.type
_entity.pdbx_description
1 polymer ?
#
loop_
_entity_poly.entity_id
_entity_poly.type
_entity_poly.pdbx_seq_one_letter_code
_entity_poly.pdbx_strand_id
1 'polypeptide(L)'
;MTEDFTKKQEDAVHTVLGPVAAEELGVVLPHEALLSMVPGAEIAPEIDTDESKQFETLRRVLIEYRRLGGKTIVDRGGMFKGRNVLLYRALSRETGVHLVASTGLGPASMVGSYFTTQQTDPPGPMP
;
A
#
# COMPACT_ATOMS: atom_id res chain seq x y z
N MET A 1 -4.12 35.77 -1.88
CA MET A 1 -4.91 34.55 -1.64
C MET A 1 -4.27 33.85 -0.45
N THR A 2 -4.75 34.11 0.74
CA THR A 2 -4.29 33.45 1.98
C THR A 2 -5.11 32.17 2.12
N GLU A 3 -4.46 31.02 1.92
CA GLU A 3 -5.06 29.74 2.26
C GLU A 3 -5.21 29.65 3.77
N ASP A 4 -6.42 29.33 4.22
CA ASP A 4 -6.77 29.21 5.62
C ASP A 4 -6.36 27.82 6.12
N PHE A 5 -5.21 27.75 6.78
CA PHE A 5 -4.65 26.54 7.37
C PHE A 5 -5.39 26.08 8.65
N THR A 6 -6.51 26.72 9.02
CA THR A 6 -7.31 26.36 10.21
C THR A 6 -8.43 25.36 9.94
N LYS A 7 -8.54 24.81 8.71
CA LYS A 7 -9.43 23.67 8.47
C LYS A 7 -9.04 22.52 9.38
N LYS A 8 -9.87 22.26 10.40
CA LYS A 8 -9.83 21.06 11.23
C LYS A 8 -9.68 19.88 10.27
N GLN A 9 -8.54 19.21 10.33
CA GLN A 9 -8.33 18.00 9.57
C GLN A 9 -9.48 17.07 9.96
N GLU A 10 -10.38 16.78 9.02
CA GLU A 10 -11.49 15.86 9.30
C GLU A 10 -10.88 14.55 9.78
N ASP A 11 -11.41 13.98 10.86
CA ASP A 11 -10.96 12.72 11.46
C ASP A 11 -11.24 11.58 10.47
N ALA A 12 -10.42 11.51 9.42
CA ALA A 12 -10.65 10.71 8.24
C ALA A 12 -9.36 10.02 7.79
N VAL A 13 -9.52 8.78 7.31
CA VAL A 13 -8.44 7.99 6.74
C VAL A 13 -8.61 7.92 5.22
N HIS A 14 -7.55 8.27 4.50
CA HIS A 14 -7.53 8.16 3.04
C HIS A 14 -7.36 6.71 2.60
N THR A 15 -8.43 6.14 2.04
CA THR A 15 -8.42 4.84 1.37
C THR A 15 -8.10 5.02 -0.11
N VAL A 16 -7.85 3.93 -0.83
CA VAL A 16 -7.64 3.95 -2.29
C VAL A 16 -8.86 4.46 -3.10
N LEU A 17 -10.06 4.50 -2.49
CA LEU A 17 -11.29 5.03 -3.08
C LEU A 17 -11.66 6.43 -2.59
N GLY A 18 -10.92 7.01 -1.64
CA GLY A 18 -11.20 8.32 -1.05
C GLY A 18 -11.15 8.33 0.48
N PRO A 19 -11.34 9.50 1.11
CA PRO A 19 -11.43 9.61 2.56
C PRO A 19 -12.65 8.86 3.11
N VAL A 20 -12.47 8.25 4.28
CA VAL A 20 -13.52 7.58 5.07
C VAL A 20 -13.40 8.08 6.51
N ALA A 21 -14.52 8.42 7.16
CA ALA A 21 -14.50 8.90 8.53
C ALA A 21 -13.95 7.83 9.49
N ALA A 22 -13.23 8.24 10.53
CA ALA A 22 -12.56 7.32 11.45
C ALA A 22 -13.55 6.35 12.12
N GLU A 23 -14.76 6.80 12.43
CA GLU A 23 -15.82 5.99 13.04
C GLU A 23 -16.40 4.94 12.08
N GLU A 24 -16.23 5.13 10.77
CA GLU A 24 -16.77 4.22 9.74
C GLU A 24 -15.84 3.04 9.43
N LEU A 25 -14.56 3.13 9.84
CA LEU A 25 -13.51 2.14 9.55
C LEU A 25 -13.79 0.75 10.10
N GLY A 26 -14.64 0.61 11.13
CA GLY A 26 -15.04 -0.67 11.71
C GLY A 26 -13.87 -1.52 12.19
N VAL A 27 -13.92 -2.84 11.96
CA VAL A 27 -12.79 -3.74 12.25
C VAL A 27 -11.67 -3.49 11.25
N VAL A 28 -10.48 -3.17 11.78
CA VAL A 28 -9.28 -2.83 11.02
C VAL A 28 -8.19 -3.88 11.23
N LEU A 29 -7.60 -4.37 10.14
CA LEU A 29 -6.29 -5.03 10.17
C LEU A 29 -5.23 -3.99 9.81
N PRO A 30 -4.46 -3.46 10.79
CA PRO A 30 -3.65 -2.25 10.60
C PRO A 30 -2.31 -2.51 9.91
N HIS A 31 -1.94 -3.76 9.64
CA HIS A 31 -0.62 -4.08 9.09
C HIS A 31 -0.64 -5.44 8.37
N GLU A 32 -1.08 -5.44 7.10
CA GLU A 32 -1.14 -6.61 6.23
C GLU A 32 -0.33 -6.42 4.95
N ALA A 33 0.06 -7.51 4.30
CA ALA A 33 0.68 -7.46 2.98
C ALA A 33 -0.28 -8.08 1.95
N LEU A 34 -0.96 -7.24 1.15
CA LEU A 34 -1.82 -7.73 0.08
C LEU A 34 -0.98 -8.39 -1.02
N LEU A 35 0.17 -7.82 -1.33
CA LEU A 35 1.18 -8.40 -2.21
C LEU A 35 2.51 -8.43 -1.48
N SER A 36 3.33 -9.43 -1.82
CA SER A 36 4.70 -9.56 -1.32
C SER A 36 5.64 -9.91 -2.46
N MET A 37 5.85 -8.95 -3.37
CA MET A 37 6.78 -9.08 -4.48
C MET A 37 7.99 -8.17 -4.29
N VAL A 38 9.18 -8.75 -4.33
CA VAL A 38 10.44 -7.99 -4.32
C VAL A 38 10.86 -7.64 -5.76
N PRO A 39 11.66 -6.59 -5.99
CA PRO A 39 12.19 -6.30 -7.33
C PRO A 39 12.92 -7.52 -7.89
N GLY A 40 12.63 -7.90 -9.14
CA GLY A 40 13.19 -9.09 -9.79
C GLY A 40 12.40 -10.37 -9.55
N ALA A 41 11.32 -10.35 -8.74
CA ALA A 41 10.42 -11.49 -8.61
C ALA A 41 9.75 -11.85 -9.96
N GLU A 42 9.59 -10.86 -10.85
CA GLU A 42 8.97 -11.02 -12.16
C GLU A 42 9.75 -11.87 -13.16
N ILE A 43 11.05 -12.09 -12.93
CA ILE A 43 11.91 -12.93 -13.76
C ILE A 43 12.18 -14.31 -13.14
N ALA A 44 11.67 -14.57 -11.94
CA ALA A 44 11.84 -15.85 -11.25
C ALA A 44 10.78 -16.85 -11.73
N PRO A 45 11.16 -17.96 -12.40
CA PRO A 45 10.19 -18.89 -12.99
C PRO A 45 9.30 -19.61 -11.97
N GLU A 46 9.70 -19.64 -10.70
CA GLU A 46 8.96 -20.21 -9.58
C GLU A 46 7.87 -19.28 -9.00
N ILE A 47 7.84 -18.00 -9.40
CA ILE A 47 6.89 -17.02 -8.89
C ILE A 47 5.77 -16.82 -9.90
N ASP A 48 4.52 -17.10 -9.49
CA ASP A 48 3.34 -16.82 -10.32
C ASP A 48 2.99 -15.32 -10.25
N THR A 49 3.24 -14.63 -11.36
CA THR A 49 3.01 -13.20 -11.53
C THR A 49 1.73 -12.88 -12.30
N ASP A 50 0.88 -13.88 -12.54
CA ASP A 50 -0.41 -13.70 -13.19
C ASP A 50 -1.34 -12.81 -12.34
N GLU A 51 -1.50 -11.56 -12.78
CA GLU A 51 -2.31 -10.55 -12.08
C GLU A 51 -3.77 -10.99 -11.92
N SER A 52 -4.32 -11.78 -12.85
CA SER A 52 -5.71 -12.24 -12.77
C SER A 52 -5.88 -13.27 -11.65
N LYS A 53 -4.91 -14.19 -11.50
CA LYS A 53 -4.92 -15.14 -10.38
C LYS A 53 -4.68 -14.45 -9.04
N GLN A 54 -3.78 -13.47 -9.00
CA GLN A 54 -3.54 -12.65 -7.81
C GLN A 54 -4.82 -11.91 -7.39
N PHE A 55 -5.50 -11.28 -8.35
CA PHE A 55 -6.77 -10.61 -8.13
C PHE A 55 -7.83 -11.56 -7.56
N GLU A 56 -8.09 -12.70 -8.21
CA GLU A 56 -9.10 -13.66 -7.77
C GLU A 56 -8.79 -14.23 -6.38
N THR A 57 -7.51 -14.49 -6.09
CA THR A 57 -7.08 -14.97 -4.76
C THR A 57 -7.37 -13.92 -3.69
N LEU A 58 -6.93 -12.67 -3.90
CA LEU A 58 -7.15 -11.58 -2.95
C LEU A 58 -8.64 -11.27 -2.79
N ARG A 59 -9.38 -11.22 -3.89
CA ARG A 59 -10.83 -11.00 -3.91
C ARG A 59 -11.56 -12.00 -3.01
N ARG A 60 -11.26 -13.29 -3.11
CA ARG A 60 -11.88 -14.34 -2.26
C ARG A 60 -11.59 -14.12 -0.78
N VAL A 61 -10.34 -13.83 -0.44
CA VAL A 61 -9.92 -13.58 0.96
C VAL A 61 -10.59 -12.31 1.51
N LEU A 62 -10.67 -11.25 0.72
CA LEU A 62 -11.29 -9.98 1.11
C LEU A 62 -12.82 -10.10 1.28
N ILE A 63 -13.49 -10.87 0.41
CA ILE A 63 -14.92 -11.18 0.57
C ILE A 63 -15.15 -11.96 1.88
N GLU A 64 -14.29 -12.93 2.19
CA GLU A 64 -14.41 -13.70 3.42
C GLU A 64 -14.15 -12.82 4.66
N TYR A 65 -13.11 -11.97 4.63
CA TYR A 65 -12.85 -10.98 5.66
C TYR A 65 -14.07 -10.08 5.88
N ARG A 66 -14.67 -9.58 4.79
CA ARG A 66 -15.88 -8.77 4.83
C ARG A 66 -17.05 -9.52 5.46
N ARG A 67 -17.25 -10.79 5.08
CA ARG A 67 -18.32 -11.66 5.60
C ARG A 67 -18.20 -11.88 7.11
N LEU A 68 -16.97 -11.93 7.64
CA LEU A 68 -16.68 -12.06 9.06
C LEU A 68 -16.80 -10.74 9.86
N GLY A 69 -17.25 -9.65 9.22
CA GLY A 69 -17.43 -8.34 9.85
C GLY A 69 -16.24 -7.38 9.66
N GLY A 70 -15.20 -7.81 8.95
CA GLY A 70 -14.09 -6.98 8.53
C GLY A 70 -14.53 -5.78 7.70
N LYS A 71 -13.86 -4.64 7.89
CA LYS A 71 -14.19 -3.40 7.16
C LYS A 71 -12.97 -2.80 6.47
N THR A 72 -11.83 -2.76 7.15
CA THR A 72 -10.65 -2.04 6.65
C THR A 72 -9.40 -2.90 6.75
N ILE A 73 -8.52 -2.79 5.75
CA ILE A 73 -7.17 -3.35 5.76
C ILE A 73 -6.18 -2.25 5.39
N VAL A 74 -5.09 -2.16 6.15
CA VAL A 74 -3.97 -1.27 5.87
C VAL A 74 -2.83 -2.10 5.29
N ASP A 75 -2.53 -1.87 4.02
CA ASP A 75 -1.42 -2.50 3.32
C ASP A 75 -0.12 -1.85 3.76
N ARG A 76 0.77 -2.63 4.36
CA ARG A 76 2.13 -2.23 4.77
C ARG A 76 3.14 -2.25 3.61
N GLY A 77 2.68 -2.51 2.39
CA GLY A 77 3.48 -2.58 1.17
C GLY A 77 3.86 -1.19 0.67
N GLY A 78 5.10 -0.77 0.98
CA GLY A 78 5.71 0.44 0.43
C GLY A 78 6.40 0.19 -0.91
N MET A 79 7.36 1.06 -1.24
CA MET A 79 8.26 0.84 -2.38
C MET A 79 9.03 -0.48 -2.19
N PHE A 80 9.28 -1.20 -3.28
CA PHE A 80 10.01 -2.49 -3.32
C PHE A 80 9.29 -3.71 -2.70
N LYS A 81 7.98 -3.62 -2.45
CA LYS A 81 7.17 -4.74 -1.94
C LYS A 81 5.97 -5.10 -2.83
N GLY A 82 5.96 -4.65 -4.09
CA GLY A 82 4.93 -5.02 -5.07
C GLY A 82 3.64 -4.20 -4.96
N ARG A 83 3.69 -2.99 -4.38
CA ARG A 83 2.52 -2.10 -4.25
C ARG A 83 1.84 -1.86 -5.60
N ASN A 84 0.56 -2.24 -5.71
CA ASN A 84 -0.26 -2.04 -6.91
C ASN A 84 -1.58 -1.32 -6.58
N VAL A 85 -1.59 0.01 -6.66
CA VAL A 85 -2.74 0.84 -6.26
C VAL A 85 -3.96 0.64 -7.18
N LEU A 86 -3.76 0.32 -8.46
CA LEU A 86 -4.86 0.06 -9.39
C LEU A 86 -5.58 -1.25 -9.03
N LEU A 87 -4.81 -2.31 -8.73
CA LEU A 87 -5.35 -3.56 -8.20
C LEU A 87 -6.14 -3.32 -6.90
N TYR A 88 -5.59 -2.54 -5.97
CA TYR A 88 -6.25 -2.23 -4.69
C TYR A 88 -7.58 -1.50 -4.91
N ARG A 89 -7.65 -0.56 -5.87
CA ARG A 89 -8.91 0.13 -6.21
C ARG A 89 -9.96 -0.82 -6.75
N ALA A 90 -9.57 -1.75 -7.62
CA ALA A 90 -10.48 -2.75 -8.17
C ALA A 90 -11.01 -3.67 -7.05
N LEU A 91 -10.12 -4.21 -6.22
CA LEU A 91 -10.46 -5.07 -5.08
C LEU A 91 -11.37 -4.36 -4.07
N SER A 92 -11.06 -3.11 -3.70
CA SER A 92 -11.85 -2.34 -2.76
C SER A 92 -13.27 -2.07 -3.30
N ARG A 93 -13.41 -1.77 -4.60
CA ARG A 93 -14.71 -1.59 -5.25
C ARG A 93 -15.54 -2.87 -5.26
N GLU A 94 -14.91 -3.99 -5.55
CA GLU A 94 -15.64 -5.25 -5.70
C GLU A 94 -15.99 -5.92 -4.37
N THR A 95 -15.11 -5.83 -3.38
CA THR A 95 -15.29 -6.51 -2.09
C THR A 95 -15.99 -5.64 -1.04
N GLY A 96 -16.00 -4.32 -1.24
CA GLY A 96 -16.50 -3.36 -0.25
C GLY A 96 -15.61 -3.21 0.98
N VAL A 97 -14.39 -3.76 0.95
CA VAL A 97 -13.36 -3.55 1.99
C VAL A 97 -12.62 -2.25 1.72
N HIS A 98 -12.47 -1.39 2.73
CA HIS A 98 -11.63 -0.21 2.67
C HIS A 98 -10.15 -0.63 2.65
N LEU A 99 -9.44 -0.32 1.57
CA LEU A 99 -8.00 -0.58 1.49
C LEU A 99 -7.23 0.74 1.66
N VAL A 100 -6.34 0.79 2.64
CA VAL A 100 -5.42 1.90 2.87
C VAL A 100 -4.06 1.50 2.30
N ALA A 101 -3.59 2.24 1.30
CA ALA A 101 -2.27 2.02 0.71
C ALA A 101 -1.21 2.82 1.47
N SER A 102 -0.07 2.20 1.76
CA SER A 102 1.07 2.88 2.37
C SER A 102 2.00 3.52 1.32
N THR A 103 2.77 4.50 1.79
CA THR A 103 3.93 5.04 1.08
C THR A 103 5.14 5.03 2.00
N GLY A 104 6.33 4.90 1.44
CA GLY A 104 7.58 4.80 2.19
C GLY A 104 8.59 3.88 1.54
N LEU A 105 9.82 3.97 2.04
CA LEU A 105 10.94 3.12 1.64
C LEU A 105 10.94 1.84 2.46
N GLY A 106 11.49 0.78 1.88
CA GLY A 106 11.83 -0.44 2.62
C GLY A 106 13.01 -0.21 3.59
N PRO A 107 13.47 -1.26 4.29
CA PRO A 107 14.69 -1.17 5.10
C PRO A 107 15.89 -0.76 4.25
N ALA A 108 16.92 -0.20 4.91
CA ALA A 108 18.13 0.30 4.25
C ALA A 108 18.79 -0.71 3.29
N SER A 109 18.68 -2.01 3.59
CA SER A 109 19.20 -3.09 2.74
C SER A 109 18.44 -3.30 1.41
N MET A 110 17.26 -2.71 1.25
CA MET A 110 16.41 -2.85 0.05
C MET A 110 16.37 -1.58 -0.81
N VAL A 111 16.99 -0.49 -0.37
CA VAL A 111 17.01 0.78 -1.11
C VAL A 111 18.38 0.97 -1.79
N GLY A 112 18.39 1.57 -2.98
CA GLY A 112 19.62 1.79 -3.73
C GLY A 112 20.54 2.83 -3.09
N SER A 113 21.79 2.91 -3.56
CA SER A 113 22.82 3.82 -3.07
C SER A 113 22.41 5.29 -3.05
N TYR A 114 21.49 5.68 -3.93
CA TYR A 114 20.85 7.01 -3.91
C TYR A 114 20.28 7.39 -2.53
N PHE A 115 19.72 6.43 -1.79
CA PHE A 115 19.09 6.67 -0.48
C PHE A 115 20.02 6.38 0.71
N THR A 116 21.16 5.73 0.50
CA THR A 116 22.08 5.32 1.56
C THR A 116 23.38 6.09 1.59
N THR A 117 23.76 6.72 0.47
CA THR A 117 24.96 7.54 0.38
C THR A 117 24.62 8.98 0.78
N GLN A 118 25.36 9.51 1.75
CA GLN A 118 25.23 10.91 2.12
C GLN A 118 25.62 11.78 0.91
N GLN A 119 24.66 12.56 0.41
CA GLN A 119 24.95 13.61 -0.58
C GLN A 119 25.74 14.71 0.11
N THR A 120 26.96 14.97 -0.36
CA THR A 120 27.77 16.12 0.05
C THR A 120 27.63 17.24 -0.99
N ASP A 121 27.81 18.50 -0.58
CA ASP A 121 27.95 19.64 -1.49
C ASP A 121 29.34 20.29 -1.27
N PRO A 122 30.28 20.19 -2.24
CA PRO A 122 30.13 19.57 -3.56
C PRO A 122 30.04 18.03 -3.50
N PRO A 123 29.55 17.37 -4.57
CA PRO A 123 29.46 15.91 -4.62
C PRO A 123 30.84 15.27 -4.45
N GLY A 124 31.00 14.43 -3.44
CA GLY A 124 32.19 13.60 -3.27
C GLY A 124 32.30 12.53 -4.36
N PRO A 125 33.49 11.94 -4.57
CA PRO A 125 33.65 10.83 -5.51
C PRO A 125 32.72 9.67 -5.10
N MET A 126 32.01 9.11 -6.08
CA MET A 126 31.15 7.96 -5.87
C MET A 126 31.99 6.78 -5.35
N PRO A 127 31.55 6.07 -4.30
CA PRO A 127 32.21 4.85 -3.83
C PRO A 127 32.17 3.72 -4.87
#